data_AF-A0A0G4L6E6-F1
#
_entry.id   AF-A0A0G4L6E6-F1
#
_cell.length_a   1.000
_cell.length_b   1.000
_cell.length_c   1.000
_cell.angle_alpha   90.00
_cell.angle_beta   90.00
_cell.angle_gamma   90.00
#
_symmetry.space_group_name_H-M   'P 1'
#
loop_
_entity.id
_entity.type
_entity.pdbx_description
1 polymer ?
#
loop_
_entity_poly.entity_id
_entity_poly.type
_entity_poly.pdbx_seq_one_letter_code
_entity_poly.pdbx_strand_id
1 'polypeptide(L)'
;MATTQSILPESRVLVIMTGGTICMQPTPDGLQPIGGFLKAALAPRPSFNDMSNPPQLEAYKDGQKVMLDSLRTPPSAYSRHIRYGVLEFSPLLDSSSISSAGWTEVAQTIRENYRQYDGFVVLHGTDSLSYTASALSFMMSDLGKPVILTGSQAPIFALQSDA
;
A
#
# COMPACT_ATOMS: atom_id res chain seq x y z
N MET A 1 3.35 -21.39 14.62
CA MET A 1 4.73 -20.99 14.22
C MET A 1 5.16 -19.87 15.13
N ALA A 2 6.38 -19.93 15.67
CA ALA A 2 6.87 -18.95 16.64
C ALA A 2 7.04 -17.56 16.00
N THR A 3 6.59 -16.51 16.68
CA THR A 3 6.78 -15.11 16.28
C THR A 3 8.26 -14.77 16.41
N THR A 4 9.01 -14.83 15.30
CA THR A 4 10.44 -14.47 15.33
C THR A 4 10.58 -12.95 15.45
N GLN A 5 10.87 -12.46 16.66
CA GLN A 5 11.28 -11.08 16.87
C GLN A 5 12.61 -10.86 16.13
N SER A 6 12.62 -9.93 15.17
CA SER A 6 13.85 -9.55 14.49
C SER A 6 14.71 -8.72 15.43
N ILE A 7 16.02 -8.96 15.40
CA ILE A 7 17.03 -8.17 16.13
C ILE A 7 17.39 -6.86 15.40
N LEU A 8 16.94 -6.70 14.15
CA LEU A 8 17.24 -5.51 13.35
C LEU A 8 16.17 -4.43 13.54
N PRO A 9 16.53 -3.14 13.40
CA PRO A 9 15.55 -2.06 13.43
C PRO A 9 14.45 -2.25 12.38
N GLU A 10 13.21 -2.03 12.80
CA GLU A 10 12.03 -2.21 11.96
C GLU A 10 11.30 -0.88 11.81
N SER A 11 11.00 -0.49 10.56
CA SER A 11 10.13 0.63 10.25
C SER A 11 8.76 0.12 9.80
N ARG A 12 7.70 0.86 10.16
CA ARG A 12 6.32 0.51 9.83
C ARG A 12 5.84 1.32 8.64
N VAL A 13 5.39 0.65 7.58
CA VAL A 13 4.84 1.31 6.39
C VAL A 13 3.39 0.90 6.19
N LEU A 14 2.52 1.86 5.89
CA LEU A 14 1.15 1.58 5.47
C LEU A 14 1.09 1.66 3.95
N VAL A 15 0.68 0.57 3.31
CA VAL A 15 0.34 0.55 1.89
C VAL A 15 -1.15 0.83 1.76
N ILE A 16 -1.52 1.91 1.09
CA ILE A 16 -2.91 2.30 0.81
C ILE A 16 -3.20 1.91 -0.63
N MET A 17 -4.06 0.93 -0.82
CA MET A 17 -4.43 0.44 -2.14
C MET A 17 -5.70 1.17 -2.60
N THR A 18 -5.54 2.18 -3.45
CA THR A 18 -6.68 2.92 -4.00
C THR A 18 -7.16 2.30 -5.31
N GLY A 19 -6.30 1.59 -6.05
CA GLY A 19 -6.69 0.93 -7.31
C GLY A 19 -5.54 0.89 -8.31
N GLY A 20 -5.88 1.00 -9.60
CA GLY A 20 -4.93 0.96 -10.71
C GLY A 20 -4.55 -0.45 -11.16
N THR A 21 -3.95 -0.54 -12.34
CA THR A 21 -3.59 -1.80 -13.02
C THR A 21 -2.69 -2.70 -12.16
N ILE A 22 -1.83 -2.12 -11.32
CA ILE A 22 -0.92 -2.84 -10.42
C ILE A 22 -1.63 -3.86 -9.52
N CYS A 23 -2.87 -3.56 -9.11
CA CYS A 23 -3.69 -4.39 -8.23
C CYS A 23 -4.75 -5.22 -8.97
N MET A 24 -4.73 -5.25 -10.31
CA MET A 24 -5.70 -5.99 -11.10
C MET A 24 -5.21 -7.41 -11.41
N GLN A 25 -6.14 -8.29 -11.74
CA GLN A 25 -5.86 -9.62 -12.28
C GLN A 25 -6.63 -9.82 -13.60
N PRO A 26 -6.07 -10.56 -14.56
CA PRO A 26 -6.81 -10.98 -15.76
C PRO A 26 -7.99 -11.89 -15.40
N THR A 27 -9.16 -11.56 -15.90
CA THR A 27 -10.36 -12.41 -15.87
C THR A 27 -10.94 -12.53 -17.29
N PRO A 28 -11.89 -13.46 -17.53
CA PRO A 28 -12.57 -13.56 -18.82
C PRO A 28 -13.26 -12.27 -19.27
N ASP A 29 -13.67 -11.44 -18.30
CA ASP A 29 -14.36 -10.16 -18.53
C ASP A 29 -13.40 -8.96 -18.58
N GLY A 30 -12.09 -9.21 -18.67
CA GLY A 30 -11.04 -8.19 -18.70
C GLY A 30 -10.26 -8.08 -17.39
N LEU A 31 -9.69 -6.92 -17.10
CA LEU A 31 -8.96 -6.71 -15.86
C LEU A 31 -9.93 -6.33 -14.74
N GLN A 32 -9.85 -7.04 -13.62
CA GLN A 32 -10.62 -6.72 -12.42
C GLN A 32 -9.69 -6.58 -11.21
N PRO A 33 -9.99 -5.70 -10.25
CA PRO A 33 -9.20 -5.60 -9.05
C PRO A 33 -9.22 -6.87 -8.21
N ILE A 34 -8.09 -7.20 -7.60
CA ILE A 34 -7.99 -8.34 -6.69
C ILE A 34 -8.28 -7.90 -5.25
N GLY A 35 -9.07 -8.70 -4.54
CA GLY A 35 -9.21 -8.58 -3.08
C GLY A 35 -8.12 -9.36 -2.36
N GLY A 36 -7.66 -8.85 -1.22
CA GLY A 36 -6.62 -9.52 -0.43
C GLY A 36 -5.24 -9.46 -1.10
N PHE A 37 -4.90 -8.31 -1.65
CA PHE A 37 -3.68 -8.03 -2.40
C PHE A 37 -2.42 -8.42 -1.61
N LEU A 38 -2.38 -8.15 -0.30
CA LEU A 38 -1.27 -8.57 0.56
C LEU A 38 -0.99 -10.07 0.45
N LYS A 39 -2.05 -10.90 0.52
CA LYS A 39 -1.94 -12.37 0.54
C LYS A 39 -1.76 -12.95 -0.85
N ALA A 40 -2.50 -12.44 -1.82
CA ALA A 40 -2.49 -12.98 -3.18
C ALA A 40 -1.29 -12.51 -3.99
N ALA A 41 -0.86 -11.26 -3.81
CA ALA A 41 0.26 -10.69 -4.55
C ALA A 41 1.55 -10.66 -3.72
N LEU A 42 1.56 -10.07 -2.54
CA LEU A 42 2.84 -9.76 -1.88
C LEU A 42 3.42 -10.95 -1.10
N ALA A 43 2.59 -11.71 -0.38
CA ALA A 43 3.04 -12.81 0.48
C ALA A 43 3.81 -13.93 -0.25
N PRO A 44 3.47 -14.35 -1.49
CA PRO A 44 4.22 -15.40 -2.19
C PRO A 44 5.58 -14.96 -2.73
N ARG A 45 5.88 -13.66 -2.74
CA ARG A 45 7.08 -13.09 -3.39
C ARG A 45 8.18 -12.82 -2.35
N PRO A 46 9.34 -13.52 -2.41
CA PRO A 46 10.42 -13.37 -1.42
C PRO A 46 11.03 -11.97 -1.34
N SER A 47 10.91 -11.17 -2.40
CA SER A 47 11.35 -9.75 -2.41
C SER A 47 10.51 -8.88 -1.48
N PHE A 48 9.25 -9.27 -1.22
CA PHE A 48 8.30 -8.54 -0.39
C PHE A 48 8.08 -9.20 0.97
N ASN A 49 8.39 -10.49 1.10
CA ASN A 49 8.16 -11.30 2.29
C ASN A 49 9.39 -12.13 2.65
N ASP A 50 9.95 -11.89 3.83
CA ASP A 50 11.03 -12.70 4.43
C ASP A 50 10.55 -14.05 4.97
N MET A 51 9.27 -14.38 4.75
CA MET A 51 8.58 -15.59 5.18
C MET A 51 8.45 -15.75 6.70
N SER A 52 8.73 -14.68 7.45
CA SER A 52 8.38 -14.61 8.87
C SER A 52 6.88 -14.40 9.07
N ASN A 53 6.42 -14.52 10.32
CA ASN A 53 5.04 -14.24 10.70
C ASN A 53 4.99 -13.08 11.69
N PRO A 54 5.16 -11.83 11.21
CA PRO A 54 5.19 -10.67 12.08
C PRO A 54 3.80 -10.39 12.71
N PRO A 55 3.75 -9.72 13.87
CA PRO A 55 2.47 -9.33 14.47
C PRO A 55 1.69 -8.39 13.55
N GLN A 56 0.37 -8.51 13.56
CA GLN A 56 -0.55 -7.62 12.84
C GLN A 56 -0.29 -6.14 13.14
N LEU A 57 -0.69 -5.28 12.21
CA LEU A 57 -0.61 -3.83 12.35
C LEU A 57 -2.01 -3.25 12.58
N GLU A 58 -2.05 -2.21 13.40
CA GLU A 58 -3.26 -1.42 13.57
C GLU A 58 -3.29 -0.33 12.50
N ALA A 59 -4.44 -0.12 11.88
CA ALA A 59 -4.70 1.01 11.01
C ALA A 59 -6.05 1.63 11.35
N TYR A 60 -6.31 2.81 10.80
CA TYR A 60 -7.58 3.50 10.87
C TYR A 60 -8.11 3.79 9.48
N LYS A 61 -9.41 3.63 9.30
CA LYS A 61 -10.12 4.01 8.08
C LYS A 61 -11.47 4.61 8.46
N ASP A 62 -11.68 5.86 8.08
CA ASP A 62 -12.88 6.64 8.38
C ASP A 62 -13.20 6.66 9.88
N GLY A 63 -12.15 6.82 10.70
CA GLY A 63 -12.23 6.83 12.16
C GLY A 63 -12.40 5.45 12.82
N GLN A 64 -12.55 4.37 12.04
CA GLN A 64 -12.66 3.01 12.57
C GLN A 64 -11.30 2.31 12.61
N LYS A 65 -11.02 1.64 13.72
CA LYS A 65 -9.81 0.81 13.86
C LYS A 65 -9.95 -0.48 13.07
N VAL A 66 -8.95 -0.79 12.27
CA VAL A 66 -8.84 -2.01 11.47
C VAL A 66 -7.55 -2.75 11.84
N MET A 67 -7.63 -4.07 11.95
CA MET A 67 -6.45 -4.93 12.13
C MET A 67 -6.01 -5.47 10.78
N LEU A 68 -4.77 -5.17 10.39
CA LEU A 68 -4.19 -5.61 9.13
C LEU A 68 -3.22 -6.76 9.38
N ASP A 69 -3.34 -7.80 8.57
CA ASP A 69 -2.24 -8.73 8.37
C ASP A 69 -1.00 -7.95 7.89
N SER A 70 0.18 -8.41 8.28
CA SER A 70 1.42 -7.73 7.94
C SER A 70 2.45 -8.70 7.39
N LEU A 71 3.30 -8.18 6.52
CA LEU A 71 4.48 -8.85 6.00
C LEU A 71 5.72 -8.07 6.41
N ARG A 72 6.87 -8.74 6.36
CA ARG A 72 8.17 -8.12 6.61
C ARG A 72 9.05 -8.35 5.41
N THR A 73 9.70 -7.31 4.91
CA THR A 73 10.67 -7.43 3.81
C THR A 73 11.93 -8.14 4.30
N PRO A 74 12.71 -8.77 3.40
CA PRO A 74 14.10 -9.14 3.70
C PRO A 74 14.90 -7.93 4.24
N PRO A 75 16.01 -8.17 4.95
CA PRO A 75 16.88 -7.08 5.39
C PRO A 75 17.35 -6.22 4.23
N SER A 76 17.20 -4.91 4.35
CA SER A 76 17.77 -3.95 3.40
C SER A 76 19.31 -3.92 3.47
N ALA A 77 19.94 -3.26 2.51
CA ALA A 77 21.39 -3.01 2.50
C ALA A 77 21.89 -2.26 3.76
N TYR A 78 21.00 -1.57 4.47
CA TYR A 78 21.28 -0.87 5.73
C TYR A 78 20.96 -1.72 6.98
N SER A 79 20.76 -3.03 6.83
CA SER A 79 20.41 -3.95 7.92
C SER A 79 19.16 -3.53 8.68
N ARG A 80 18.12 -3.10 7.95
CA ARG A 80 16.79 -2.76 8.50
C ARG A 80 15.70 -3.56 7.82
N HIS A 81 14.63 -3.83 8.55
CA HIS A 81 13.40 -4.37 7.98
C HIS A 81 12.34 -3.30 7.80
N ILE A 82 11.45 -3.55 6.85
CA ILE A 82 10.18 -2.85 6.73
C ILE A 82 9.09 -3.87 7.05
N ARG A 83 8.29 -3.58 8.07
CA ARG A 83 7.01 -4.28 8.29
C ARG A 83 5.90 -3.42 7.76
N TYR A 84 5.00 -4.02 7.00
CA TYR A 84 3.94 -3.27 6.33
C TYR A 84 2.65 -4.07 6.24
N GLY A 85 1.54 -3.34 6.18
CA GLY A 85 0.21 -3.86 5.94
C GLY A 85 -0.40 -3.15 4.74
N VAL A 86 -1.42 -3.77 4.14
CA VAL A 86 -2.17 -3.19 3.02
C VAL A 86 -3.58 -2.85 3.49
N LEU A 87 -3.95 -1.58 3.36
CA LEU A 87 -5.31 -1.08 3.55
C LEU A 87 -5.96 -0.91 2.18
N GLU A 88 -6.93 -1.77 1.88
CA GLU A 88 -7.65 -1.79 0.61
C GLU A 88 -8.89 -0.89 0.67
N PHE A 89 -9.01 0.05 -0.27
CA PHE A 89 -10.24 0.86 -0.37
C PHE A 89 -11.37 0.02 -0.95
N SER A 90 -12.59 0.25 -0.46
CA SER A 90 -13.80 -0.44 -0.92
C SER A 90 -14.96 0.54 -1.01
N PRO A 91 -15.44 0.89 -2.22
CA PRO A 91 -14.91 0.45 -3.51
C PRO A 91 -13.52 1.01 -3.79
N LEU A 92 -12.78 0.37 -4.70
CA LEU A 92 -11.55 0.96 -5.22
C LEU A 92 -11.86 2.22 -6.03
N LEU A 93 -10.94 3.17 -6.01
CA LEU A 93 -11.02 4.38 -6.79
C LEU A 93 -10.75 4.07 -8.27
N ASP A 94 -11.64 4.54 -9.14
CA ASP A 94 -11.40 4.55 -10.59
C ASP A 94 -10.35 5.61 -10.91
N SER A 95 -9.15 5.18 -11.30
CA SER A 95 -8.03 6.09 -11.60
C SER A 95 -8.30 7.02 -12.78
N SER A 96 -9.23 6.69 -13.67
CA SER A 96 -9.61 7.59 -14.77
C SER A 96 -10.42 8.80 -14.28
N SER A 97 -11.01 8.71 -13.08
CA SER A 97 -12.01 9.65 -12.57
C SER A 97 -11.85 9.96 -11.07
N ILE A 98 -10.61 10.00 -10.55
CA ILE A 98 -10.41 10.45 -9.17
C ILE A 98 -10.81 11.93 -9.06
N SER A 99 -11.82 12.16 -8.21
CA SER A 99 -12.34 13.47 -7.86
C SER A 99 -11.68 14.02 -6.59
N SER A 100 -12.00 15.26 -6.24
CA SER A 100 -11.59 15.87 -4.98
C SER A 100 -11.96 15.05 -3.74
N ALA A 101 -13.06 14.27 -3.82
CA ALA A 101 -13.45 13.35 -2.76
C ALA A 101 -12.42 12.22 -2.57
N GLY A 102 -11.92 11.64 -3.67
CA GLY A 102 -10.90 10.59 -3.61
C GLY A 102 -9.57 11.07 -3.04
N TRP A 103 -9.12 12.28 -3.41
CA TRP A 103 -7.93 12.88 -2.80
C TRP A 103 -8.11 13.13 -1.30
N THR A 104 -9.28 13.65 -0.91
CA THR A 104 -9.62 13.89 0.49
C THR A 104 -9.58 12.59 1.28
N GLU A 105 -10.10 11.50 0.72
CA GLU A 105 -10.09 10.18 1.34
C GLU A 105 -8.68 9.64 1.56
N VAL A 106 -7.79 9.79 0.58
CA VAL A 106 -6.37 9.39 0.71
C VAL A 106 -5.66 10.24 1.77
N ALA A 107 -5.78 11.57 1.70
CA ALA A 107 -5.16 12.48 2.65
C ALA A 107 -5.67 12.23 4.09
N GLN A 108 -6.97 11.99 4.24
CA GLN A 108 -7.61 11.66 5.51
C GLN A 108 -7.10 10.34 6.07
N THR A 109 -7.00 9.31 5.24
CA THR A 109 -6.46 8.00 5.62
C THR A 109 -5.01 8.13 6.11
N ILE A 110 -4.16 8.88 5.39
CA ILE A 110 -2.78 9.14 5.84
C ILE A 110 -2.78 9.87 7.18
N ARG A 111 -3.62 10.90 7.34
CA ARG A 111 -3.73 11.69 8.58
C ARG A 111 -4.14 10.85 9.79
N GLU A 112 -5.12 9.97 9.63
CA GLU A 112 -5.60 9.07 10.70
C GLU A 112 -4.52 8.09 11.15
N ASN A 113 -3.66 7.66 10.22
CA ASN A 113 -2.59 6.69 10.46
C ASN A 113 -1.23 7.34 10.76
N TYR A 114 -1.13 8.66 10.69
CA TYR A 114 0.14 9.39 10.67
C TYR A 114 1.05 9.10 11.86
N ARG A 115 0.47 8.83 13.04
CA ARG A 115 1.26 8.53 14.26
C ARG A 115 1.76 7.09 14.33
N GLN A 116 1.07 6.14 13.70
CA GLN A 116 1.36 4.71 13.85
C GLN A 116 2.41 4.18 12.88
N TYR A 117 2.62 4.89 11.77
CA TYR A 117 3.49 4.48 10.66
C TYR A 117 4.61 5.48 10.42
N ASP A 118 5.75 4.99 9.95
CA ASP A 118 6.94 5.79 9.61
C ASP A 118 6.93 6.31 8.18
N GLY A 119 6.06 5.76 7.32
CA GLY A 119 5.89 6.17 5.93
C GLY A 119 4.68 5.52 5.28
N PHE A 120 4.33 6.01 4.10
CA PHE A 120 3.15 5.60 3.35
C PHE A 120 3.50 5.30 1.89
N VAL A 121 2.88 4.26 1.35
CA VAL A 121 2.88 3.97 -0.09
C VAL A 121 1.44 3.95 -0.57
N VAL A 122 1.13 4.67 -1.65
CA VAL A 122 -0.21 4.73 -2.25
C VAL A 122 -0.15 4.06 -3.61
N LEU A 123 -0.85 2.93 -3.76
CA LEU A 123 -0.99 2.22 -5.03
C LEU A 123 -2.14 2.83 -5.82
N HIS A 124 -1.83 3.35 -6.99
CA HIS A 124 -2.72 4.19 -7.78
C HIS A 124 -2.59 3.89 -9.27
N GLY A 125 -3.63 4.16 -10.06
CA GLY A 125 -3.55 4.02 -11.52
C GLY A 125 -2.74 5.13 -12.17
N THR A 126 -2.08 4.84 -13.28
CA THR A 126 -1.10 5.75 -13.89
C THR A 126 -1.72 6.97 -14.56
N ASP A 127 -2.97 6.88 -15.03
CA ASP A 127 -3.63 7.90 -15.85
C ASP A 127 -3.72 9.27 -15.17
N SER A 128 -3.94 9.28 -13.85
CA SER A 128 -4.06 10.51 -13.04
C SER A 128 -3.05 10.59 -11.89
N LEU A 129 -2.02 9.72 -11.88
CA LEU A 129 -1.05 9.63 -10.78
C LEU A 129 -0.36 10.97 -10.49
N SER A 130 0.11 11.67 -11.53
CA SER A 130 0.80 12.96 -11.38
C SER A 130 -0.13 14.07 -10.86
N TYR A 131 -1.40 14.03 -11.28
CA TYR A 131 -2.41 14.99 -10.84
C TYR A 131 -2.79 14.75 -9.39
N THR A 132 -3.04 13.50 -8.99
CA THR A 132 -3.25 13.11 -7.59
C THR A 132 -2.06 13.45 -6.71
N ALA A 133 -0.83 13.18 -7.17
CA ALA A 133 0.40 13.55 -6.44
C ALA A 133 0.46 15.07 -6.19
N SER A 134 0.14 15.86 -7.21
CA SER A 134 0.12 17.33 -7.11
C SER A 134 -0.97 17.82 -6.17
N ALA A 135 -2.20 17.27 -6.25
CA ALA A 135 -3.28 17.64 -5.34
C ALA A 135 -2.92 17.32 -3.89
N LEU A 136 -2.39 16.11 -3.63
CA LEU A 136 -2.00 15.67 -2.29
C LEU A 136 -0.85 16.51 -1.71
N SER A 137 0.10 16.97 -2.53
CA SER A 137 1.20 17.81 -2.04
C SER A 137 0.73 19.17 -1.50
N PHE A 138 -0.36 19.72 -2.03
CA PHE A 138 -1.01 20.91 -1.49
C PHE A 138 -1.94 20.62 -0.31
N MET A 139 -2.61 19.47 -0.29
CA MET A 139 -3.52 19.09 0.80
C MET A 139 -2.79 18.74 2.10
N MET A 140 -1.60 18.15 2.00
CA MET A 140 -0.83 17.66 3.15
C MET A 140 0.31 18.65 3.48
N SER A 141 -0.01 19.71 4.23
CA SER A 141 1.02 20.62 4.73
C SER A 141 1.88 19.97 5.82
N ASP A 142 3.13 20.42 5.93
CA ASP A 142 4.05 20.06 7.02
C ASP A 142 4.34 18.56 7.16
N LEU A 143 4.46 17.87 6.03
CA LEU A 143 4.72 16.44 5.98
C LEU A 143 6.15 16.12 6.48
N GLY A 144 6.24 15.49 7.66
CA GLY A 144 7.49 14.99 8.26
C GLY A 144 7.83 13.51 7.97
N LYS A 145 7.02 12.82 7.15
CA LYS A 145 7.15 11.39 6.82
C LYS A 145 6.94 11.17 5.32
N PRO A 146 7.67 10.24 4.67
CA PRO A 146 7.52 10.01 3.24
C PRO A 146 6.13 9.47 2.89
N VAL A 147 5.53 10.03 1.84
CA VAL A 147 4.33 9.52 1.17
C VAL A 147 4.69 9.30 -0.29
N ILE A 148 4.74 8.04 -0.72
CA ILE A 148 5.17 7.64 -2.05
C ILE A 148 3.98 7.16 -2.86
N LEU A 149 3.73 7.74 -4.03
CA LEU A 149 2.72 7.25 -4.96
C LEU A 149 3.39 6.39 -6.02
N THR A 150 2.78 5.26 -6.35
CA THR A 150 3.27 4.38 -7.42
C THR A 150 2.12 3.63 -8.10
N GLY A 151 2.39 3.12 -9.28
CA GLY A 151 1.48 2.37 -10.13
C GLY A 151 2.28 1.60 -11.18
N SER A 152 1.59 0.85 -12.04
CA SER A 152 2.22 0.07 -13.10
C SER A 152 1.38 0.06 -14.36
N GLN A 153 2.02 -0.15 -15.51
CA GLN A 153 1.35 -0.35 -16.79
C GLN A 153 0.80 -1.79 -16.93
N ALA A 154 1.49 -2.76 -16.34
CA ALA A 154 1.06 -4.15 -16.31
C ALA A 154 0.73 -4.61 -14.88
N PRO A 155 -0.25 -5.52 -14.68
CA PRO A 155 -0.57 -6.00 -13.35
C PRO A 155 0.59 -6.79 -12.73
N ILE A 156 0.69 -6.83 -11.39
CA ILE A 156 1.77 -7.56 -10.71
C ILE A 156 1.79 -9.06 -11.04
N PHE A 157 0.66 -9.63 -11.46
CA PHE A 157 0.52 -11.02 -11.86
C PHE A 157 1.01 -11.31 -13.29
N ALA A 158 1.31 -10.29 -14.09
CA ALA A 158 1.85 -10.48 -15.43
C ALA A 158 3.31 -10.97 -15.37
N LEU A 159 3.69 -11.84 -16.31
CA LEU A 159 5.05 -12.40 -16.37
C LEU A 159 6.12 -11.31 -16.62
N GLN A 160 5.80 -10.33 -17.46
CA GLN A 160 6.66 -9.19 -17.78
C GLN A 160 6.01 -7.92 -17.23
N SER A 161 5.96 -7.84 -15.91
CA SER A 161 5.37 -6.70 -15.20
C SER A 161 6.42 -5.68 -14.80
N ASP A 162 6.03 -4.40 -14.83
CA ASP A 162 6.75 -3.26 -14.25
C ASP A 162 6.34 -2.97 -12.79
N ALA A 163 5.43 -3.77 -12.23
CA ALA A 163 4.96 -3.72 -10.85
C ALA A 163 5.92 -4.33 -9.82
#